data_AF-A0A813EDR9-F1
#
_entry.id   AF-A0A813EDR9-F1
#
_cell.length_a   1.000
_cell.length_b   1.000
_cell.length_c   1.000
_cell.angle_alpha   90.00
_cell.angle_beta   90.00
_cell.angle_gamma   90.00
#
_symmetry.space_group_name_H-M   'P 1'
#
loop_
_entity.id
_entity.type
_entity.pdbx_description
1 polymer ?
#
loop_
_entity_poly.entity_id
_entity_poly.type
_entity_poly.pdbx_seq_one_letter_code
_entity_poly.pdbx_strand_id
1 'polypeptide(L)'
;VPPGASRSSPVVTAMLGGDLNLRDEEVKAVQRELGDEAVGIADVWGFCGSPEASRWTWDTGANTNIGATYVCKTRFDRVLFISQGISDIAGAPGAIAIPKAKAKAKASSARMPEQSGGSNNGWRPASLSLVGKEKVPNLGRFPSDHWGVLTEWTLSGGSGPSAPAGRAEPAGRPAGSQGEAARPKVVPNRVVIDLDDD
;
A
#
# COMPACT_ATOMS: atom_id res chain seq x y z
N VAL A 1 -41.97 -7.23 -9.88
CA VAL A 1 -40.54 -6.89 -10.06
C VAL A 1 -40.20 -7.13 -11.52
N PRO A 2 -39.69 -6.14 -12.27
CA PRO A 2 -39.20 -6.38 -13.63
C PRO A 2 -37.95 -7.28 -13.58
N PRO A 3 -37.61 -8.02 -14.64
CA PRO A 3 -36.34 -8.75 -14.69
C PRO A 3 -35.20 -7.72 -14.65
N GLY A 4 -34.42 -7.52 -13.58
CA GLY A 4 -34.32 -8.27 -12.34
C GLY A 4 -33.01 -9.05 -12.22
N ALA A 5 -31.87 -8.45 -12.59
CA ALA A 5 -30.56 -8.95 -12.20
C ALA A 5 -29.65 -7.77 -11.83
N SER A 6 -29.26 -7.80 -10.55
CA SER A 6 -28.25 -6.99 -9.86
C SER A 6 -27.24 -6.28 -10.76
N ARG A 7 -27.30 -4.95 -10.83
CA ARG A 7 -26.07 -4.16 -10.96
C ARG A 7 -25.61 -3.90 -9.54
N SER A 8 -24.84 -4.84 -8.98
CA SER A 8 -23.97 -4.49 -7.86
C SER A 8 -23.20 -3.25 -8.31
N SER A 9 -23.21 -2.21 -7.50
CA SER A 9 -22.34 -1.05 -7.74
C SER A 9 -20.94 -1.58 -8.06
N PRO A 10 -20.27 -1.09 -9.11
CA PRO A 10 -18.96 -1.61 -9.47
C PRO A 10 -18.05 -1.53 -8.24
N VAL A 11 -17.30 -2.58 -7.96
CA VAL A 11 -16.33 -2.59 -6.86
C VAL A 11 -15.30 -1.50 -7.16
N VAL A 12 -15.40 -0.39 -6.43
CA VAL A 12 -14.48 0.75 -6.62
C VAL A 12 -13.14 0.46 -5.96
N THR A 13 -13.15 -0.25 -4.83
CA THR A 13 -11.96 -0.66 -4.10
C THR A 13 -12.23 -1.93 -3.30
N ALA A 14 -11.29 -2.88 -3.30
CA ALA A 14 -11.28 -4.05 -2.43
C ALA A 14 -9.84 -4.34 -1.96
N MET A 15 -9.70 -4.90 -0.76
CA MET A 15 -8.41 -5.27 -0.19
C MET A 15 -8.52 -6.64 0.49
N LEU A 16 -7.56 -7.52 0.22
CA LEU A 16 -7.36 -8.78 0.90
C LEU A 16 -5.99 -8.74 1.56
N GLY A 17 -5.97 -8.79 2.89
CA GLY A 17 -4.74 -8.81 3.67
C GLY A 17 -4.74 -9.96 4.66
N GLY A 18 -3.57 -10.57 4.87
CA GLY A 18 -3.37 -11.60 5.90
C GLY A 18 -2.17 -12.49 5.62
N ASP A 19 -1.97 -13.47 6.50
CA ASP A 19 -1.07 -14.60 6.25
C ASP A 19 -1.72 -15.52 5.21
N LEU A 20 -1.25 -15.43 3.97
CA LEU A 20 -1.76 -16.24 2.87
C LEU A 20 -0.96 -17.54 2.70
N ASN A 21 0.14 -17.73 3.42
CA ASN A 21 1.10 -18.82 3.24
C ASN A 21 1.62 -18.97 1.79
N LEU A 22 1.50 -17.93 0.96
CA LEU A 22 1.81 -17.99 -0.46
C LEU A 22 3.30 -17.77 -0.75
N ARG A 23 3.82 -18.51 -1.73
CA ARG A 23 5.14 -18.30 -2.33
C ARG A 23 5.02 -17.46 -3.59
N ASP A 24 6.08 -16.72 -3.92
CA ASP A 24 6.09 -15.85 -5.10
C ASP A 24 5.85 -16.62 -6.41
N GLU A 25 6.32 -17.87 -6.50
CA GLU A 25 6.11 -18.70 -7.68
C GLU A 25 4.67 -19.25 -7.79
N GLU A 26 4.01 -19.54 -6.67
CA GLU A 26 2.59 -19.96 -6.65
C GLU A 26 1.70 -18.82 -7.11
N VAL A 27 1.99 -17.61 -6.62
CA VAL A 27 1.34 -16.39 -7.05
C VAL A 27 1.52 -16.20 -8.56
N LYS A 28 2.74 -16.24 -9.08
CA LYS A 28 2.97 -16.17 -10.55
C LYS A 28 2.26 -17.27 -11.34
N ALA A 29 2.14 -18.48 -10.79
CA ALA A 29 1.49 -19.59 -11.47
C ALA A 29 -0.02 -19.36 -11.62
N VAL A 30 -0.73 -19.05 -10.53
CA VAL A 30 -2.17 -18.75 -10.53
C VAL A 30 -2.48 -17.58 -11.46
N GLN A 31 -1.60 -16.59 -11.51
CA GLN A 31 -1.79 -15.42 -12.36
C GLN A 31 -1.71 -15.73 -13.84
N ARG A 32 -0.81 -16.64 -14.24
CA ARG A 32 -0.75 -17.13 -15.62
C ARG A 32 -1.98 -17.95 -15.99
N GLU A 33 -2.55 -18.66 -15.02
CA GLU A 33 -3.77 -19.45 -15.21
C GLU A 33 -5.01 -18.56 -15.36
N LEU A 34 -5.15 -17.54 -14.51
CA LEU A 34 -6.29 -16.62 -14.53
C LEU A 34 -6.29 -15.67 -15.74
N GLY A 35 -5.12 -15.30 -16.27
CA GLY A 35 -5.04 -14.43 -17.44
C GLY A 35 -5.79 -13.11 -17.25
N ASP A 36 -6.79 -12.85 -18.09
CA ASP A 36 -7.60 -11.62 -18.05
C ASP A 36 -8.48 -11.52 -16.80
N GLU A 37 -8.80 -12.64 -16.14
CA GLU A 37 -9.57 -12.65 -14.88
C GLU A 37 -8.76 -12.12 -13.68
N ALA A 38 -7.43 -12.06 -13.80
CA ALA A 38 -6.58 -11.45 -12.78
C ALA A 38 -6.43 -9.93 -12.95
N VAL A 39 -6.99 -9.35 -14.02
CA VAL A 39 -6.90 -7.91 -14.30
C VAL A 39 -7.48 -7.12 -13.13
N GLY A 40 -6.74 -6.10 -12.70
CA GLY A 40 -7.15 -5.24 -11.59
C GLY A 40 -6.72 -5.74 -10.21
N ILE A 41 -6.25 -6.99 -10.05
CA ILE A 41 -5.64 -7.43 -8.80
C ILE A 41 -4.15 -7.06 -8.81
N ALA A 42 -3.70 -6.33 -7.80
CA ALA A 42 -2.31 -5.97 -7.61
C ALA A 42 -1.80 -6.34 -6.21
N ASP A 43 -0.51 -6.64 -6.10
CA ASP A 43 0.18 -6.88 -4.83
C ASP A 43 0.78 -5.55 -4.35
N VAL A 44 0.44 -5.10 -3.14
CA VAL A 44 0.93 -3.82 -2.59
C VAL A 44 2.46 -3.78 -2.52
N TRP A 45 3.12 -4.89 -2.18
CA TRP A 45 4.59 -4.93 -2.12
C TRP A 45 5.20 -4.68 -3.51
N GLY A 46 4.65 -5.34 -4.54
CA GLY A 46 5.05 -5.11 -5.92
C GLY A 46 4.71 -3.69 -6.39
N PHE A 47 3.55 -3.16 -5.97
CA PHE A 47 3.06 -1.86 -6.38
C PHE A 47 3.92 -0.72 -5.82
N CYS A 48 4.41 -0.88 -4.60
CA CYS A 48 5.34 0.03 -3.95
C CYS A 48 6.81 -0.13 -4.44
N GLY A 49 7.06 -0.86 -5.54
CA GLY A 49 8.38 -0.99 -6.13
C GLY A 49 9.23 -2.13 -5.55
N SER A 50 8.60 -3.13 -4.94
CA SER A 50 9.26 -4.33 -4.41
C SER A 50 10.40 -4.04 -3.42
N PRO A 51 10.19 -3.21 -2.37
CA PRO A 51 11.24 -2.85 -1.42
C PRO A 51 11.80 -4.09 -0.70
N GLU A 52 13.11 -4.30 -0.82
CA GLU A 52 13.81 -5.45 -0.20
C GLU A 52 13.77 -5.41 1.34
N ALA A 53 13.79 -4.22 1.94
CA ALA A 53 13.74 -4.04 3.39
C ALA A 53 12.44 -4.56 4.03
N SER A 54 11.39 -4.74 3.23
CA SER A 54 10.07 -5.21 3.67
C SER A 54 9.58 -6.42 2.87
N ARG A 55 10.52 -7.19 2.30
CA ARG A 55 10.19 -8.37 1.48
C ARG A 55 9.81 -9.59 2.31
N TRP A 56 10.51 -9.84 3.39
CA TRP A 56 10.37 -11.08 4.18
C TRP A 56 9.55 -10.80 5.43
N THR A 57 8.33 -11.32 5.47
CA THR A 57 7.40 -11.15 6.61
C THR A 57 7.60 -12.25 7.64
N TRP A 58 8.16 -13.38 7.24
CA TRP A 58 8.63 -14.43 8.12
C TRP A 58 10.08 -14.79 7.76
N ASP A 59 10.99 -14.64 8.72
CA ASP A 59 12.44 -14.80 8.53
C ASP A 59 13.04 -15.44 9.78
N THR A 60 13.33 -16.75 9.70
CA THR A 60 13.86 -17.50 10.85
C THR A 60 15.30 -17.16 11.19
N GLY A 61 16.02 -16.46 10.30
CA GLY A 61 17.36 -15.96 10.57
C GLY A 61 17.35 -14.65 11.36
N ALA A 62 16.29 -13.84 11.21
CA ALA A 62 16.14 -12.55 11.89
C ALA A 62 15.20 -12.63 13.11
N ASN A 63 14.22 -13.52 13.10
CA ASN A 63 13.26 -13.73 14.17
C ASN A 63 13.55 -15.04 14.91
N THR A 64 13.85 -14.94 16.20
CA THR A 64 14.28 -16.07 17.03
C THR A 64 13.15 -16.72 17.83
N ASN A 65 11.89 -16.31 17.65
CA ASN A 65 10.79 -16.75 18.52
C ASN A 65 10.56 -18.27 18.48
N ILE A 66 10.71 -18.90 17.33
CA ILE A 66 10.46 -20.35 17.15
C ILE A 66 11.69 -21.23 17.34
N GLY A 67 12.87 -20.64 17.59
CA GLY A 67 14.10 -21.41 17.79
C GLY A 67 14.50 -22.31 16.62
N ALA A 68 14.17 -21.92 15.38
CA ALA A 68 14.46 -22.73 14.20
C ALA A 68 15.97 -22.96 14.01
N THR A 69 16.33 -24.19 13.64
CA THR A 69 17.73 -24.58 13.35
C THR A 69 18.13 -24.33 11.90
N TYR A 70 17.22 -23.83 11.08
CA TYR A 70 17.40 -23.53 9.66
C TYR A 70 17.11 -22.06 9.37
N VAL A 71 17.67 -21.56 8.27
CA VAL A 71 17.37 -20.23 7.74
C VAL A 71 16.37 -20.37 6.61
N CYS A 72 15.19 -19.78 6.77
CA CYS A 72 14.15 -19.70 5.78
C CYS A 72 13.54 -18.30 5.79
N LYS A 73 13.22 -17.78 4.59
CA LYS A 73 12.62 -16.47 4.40
C LYS A 73 11.44 -16.59 3.46
N THR A 74 10.29 -16.13 3.90
CA THR A 74 9.05 -16.19 3.12
C THR A 74 8.28 -14.89 3.22
N ARG A 75 7.43 -14.66 2.22
CA ARG A 75 6.51 -13.53 2.14
C ARG A 75 5.09 -14.05 2.24
N PHE A 76 4.78 -14.59 3.41
CA PHE A 76 3.50 -15.21 3.72
C PHE A 76 2.40 -14.16 3.86
N ASP A 77 2.72 -13.06 4.55
CA ASP A 77 1.81 -11.95 4.74
C ASP A 77 1.81 -11.06 3.51
N ARG A 78 0.64 -10.92 2.89
CA ARG A 78 0.46 -10.13 1.67
C ARG A 78 -0.76 -9.25 1.79
N VAL A 79 -0.73 -8.13 1.06
CA VAL A 79 -1.90 -7.28 0.85
C VAL A 79 -2.13 -7.21 -0.66
N LEU A 80 -3.21 -7.82 -1.12
CA LEU A 80 -3.71 -7.75 -2.48
C LEU A 80 -4.84 -6.73 -2.55
N PHE A 81 -4.95 -6.02 -3.67
CA PHE A 81 -6.00 -5.01 -3.80
C PHE A 81 -6.53 -4.85 -5.22
N ILE A 82 -7.75 -4.33 -5.30
CA ILE A 82 -8.40 -3.81 -6.50
C ILE A 82 -8.70 -2.35 -6.22
N SER A 83 -8.35 -1.45 -7.13
CA SER A 83 -8.67 -0.03 -7.09
C SER A 83 -8.82 0.48 -8.52
N GLN A 84 -10.06 0.81 -8.89
CA GLN A 84 -10.39 1.20 -10.26
C GLN A 84 -9.59 2.44 -10.69
N GLY A 85 -9.03 2.43 -11.90
CA GLY A 85 -8.14 3.47 -12.40
C GLY A 85 -6.74 3.49 -11.76
N ILE A 86 -6.42 2.52 -10.89
CA ILE A 86 -5.13 2.42 -10.20
C ILE A 86 -4.47 1.06 -10.44
N SER A 87 -5.15 -0.04 -10.15
CA SER A 87 -4.60 -1.40 -10.28
C SER A 87 -4.98 -2.09 -11.60
N ASP A 88 -5.98 -1.58 -12.30
CA ASP A 88 -6.50 -2.08 -13.58
C ASP A 88 -5.88 -1.36 -14.80
N ILE A 89 -5.05 -0.34 -14.58
CA ILE A 89 -4.34 0.36 -15.68
C ILE A 89 -3.27 -0.55 -16.28
N ALA A 90 -3.15 -0.52 -17.61
CA ALA A 90 -2.14 -1.28 -18.32
C ALA A 90 -0.73 -0.89 -17.84
N GLY A 91 0.02 -1.86 -17.31
CA GLY A 91 1.36 -1.64 -16.81
C GLY A 91 1.44 -1.01 -15.41
N ALA A 92 0.39 -1.09 -14.59
CA ALA A 92 0.47 -0.65 -13.20
C ALA A 92 1.66 -1.34 -12.48
N PRO A 93 2.44 -0.63 -11.64
CA PRO A 93 3.51 -1.25 -10.85
C PRO A 93 2.93 -2.34 -9.96
N GLY A 94 3.57 -3.51 -9.84
CA GLY A 94 2.98 -4.61 -9.06
C GLY A 94 1.62 -5.11 -9.56
N ALA A 95 1.12 -4.58 -10.69
CA ALA A 95 0.23 -5.34 -11.53
C ALA A 95 0.98 -6.61 -11.83
N ILE A 96 0.23 -7.65 -11.61
CA ILE A 96 0.55 -8.99 -11.95
C ILE A 96 0.58 -9.03 -13.48
N ALA A 97 1.71 -8.67 -14.07
CA ALA A 97 1.73 -8.32 -15.49
C ALA A 97 1.69 -9.57 -16.37
N ILE A 98 0.78 -9.50 -17.33
CA ILE A 98 0.61 -10.36 -18.51
C ILE A 98 1.97 -10.54 -19.22
N PRO A 99 2.34 -11.76 -19.66
CA PRO A 99 3.64 -11.99 -20.29
C PRO A 99 3.83 -11.12 -21.54
N LYS A 100 4.96 -10.40 -21.62
CA LYS A 100 5.44 -9.85 -22.89
C LYS A 100 5.82 -11.02 -23.81
N ALA A 101 5.19 -11.11 -24.98
CA ALA A 101 5.65 -11.99 -26.05
C ALA A 101 7.14 -11.71 -26.35
N LYS A 102 7.91 -12.79 -26.55
CA LYS A 102 9.36 -12.75 -26.74
C LYS A 102 9.74 -11.82 -27.91
N ALA A 103 10.50 -10.75 -27.62
CA ALA A 103 11.23 -10.01 -28.63
C ALA A 103 12.69 -9.82 -28.20
N LYS A 104 13.60 -10.22 -29.10
CA LYS A 104 15.05 -10.12 -28.97
C LYS A 104 15.49 -8.67 -28.72
N ALA A 105 16.54 -8.53 -27.92
CA ALA A 105 17.14 -7.27 -27.54
C ALA A 105 17.55 -6.39 -28.75
N LYS A 106 17.22 -5.10 -28.66
CA LYS A 106 18.08 -4.01 -29.13
C LYS A 106 17.88 -2.79 -28.25
N ALA A 107 18.99 -2.28 -27.71
CA ALA A 107 19.02 -1.06 -26.94
C ALA A 107 18.65 0.13 -27.84
N SER A 108 17.67 0.93 -27.42
CA SER A 108 17.53 2.32 -27.85
C SER A 108 16.79 3.09 -26.77
N SER A 109 17.34 4.27 -26.44
CA SER A 109 16.75 5.26 -25.56
C SER A 109 15.34 5.58 -26.03
N ALA A 110 14.33 5.28 -25.21
CA ALA A 110 12.94 5.55 -25.53
C ALA A 110 12.30 6.37 -24.40
N ARG A 111 12.01 7.62 -24.77
CA ARG A 111 11.17 8.59 -24.06
C ARG A 111 9.85 7.94 -23.64
N MET A 112 9.49 8.14 -22.37
CA MET A 112 8.20 7.72 -21.77
C MET A 112 7.03 8.19 -22.65
N PRO A 113 5.99 7.36 -22.89
CA PRO A 113 4.80 7.82 -23.57
C PRO A 113 4.06 8.81 -22.66
N GLU A 114 3.65 9.91 -23.28
CA GLU A 114 2.86 10.98 -22.69
C GLU A 114 1.48 10.44 -22.28
N GLN A 115 1.15 10.61 -21.00
CA GLN A 115 -0.07 10.08 -20.38
C GLN A 115 -1.32 10.76 -20.95
N SER A 116 -2.22 9.97 -21.54
CA SER A 116 -3.57 10.41 -21.89
C SER A 116 -4.44 10.55 -20.64
N GLY A 117 -4.47 11.75 -20.06
CA GLY A 117 -5.65 12.51 -19.59
C GLY A 117 -6.83 11.86 -18.83
N GLY A 118 -6.72 10.66 -18.26
CA GLY A 118 -7.73 10.11 -17.35
C GLY A 118 -7.45 10.52 -15.90
N SER A 119 -8.41 11.14 -15.21
CA SER A 119 -8.28 11.38 -13.78
C SER A 119 -8.31 10.03 -13.04
N ASN A 120 -7.15 9.50 -12.68
CA ASN A 120 -7.01 8.26 -11.91
C ASN A 120 -7.52 8.49 -10.48
N ASN A 121 -8.84 8.42 -10.31
CA ASN A 121 -9.50 8.67 -9.03
C ASN A 121 -9.64 7.35 -8.27
N GLY A 122 -8.95 7.18 -7.14
CA GLY A 122 -8.95 5.92 -6.42
C GLY A 122 -7.91 5.82 -5.29
N TRP A 123 -8.04 4.81 -4.45
CA TRP A 123 -7.08 4.55 -3.37
C TRP A 123 -5.82 3.94 -3.93
N ARG A 124 -4.68 4.59 -3.67
CA ARG A 124 -3.36 4.18 -4.15
C ARG A 124 -2.45 3.86 -2.96
N PRO A 125 -1.78 2.70 -2.94
CA PRO A 125 -0.73 2.46 -1.96
C PRO A 125 0.37 3.50 -2.08
N ALA A 126 0.69 4.15 -0.97
CA ALA A 126 1.74 5.15 -0.87
C ALA A 126 3.03 4.56 -0.29
N SER A 127 2.92 3.67 0.69
CA SER A 127 4.05 3.02 1.33
C SER A 127 3.68 1.64 1.91
N LEU A 128 4.69 0.80 2.10
CA LEU A 128 4.60 -0.47 2.83
C LEU A 128 5.83 -0.61 3.72
N SER A 129 5.64 -1.02 4.97
CA SER A 129 6.71 -1.24 5.94
C SER A 129 6.43 -2.44 6.84
N LEU A 130 7.49 -3.00 7.44
CA LEU A 130 7.37 -4.07 8.42
C LEU A 130 7.46 -3.50 9.84
N VAL A 131 6.56 -3.95 10.71
CA VAL A 131 6.47 -3.54 12.12
C VAL A 131 6.66 -4.75 13.04
N GLY A 132 6.87 -4.48 14.33
CA GLY A 132 7.11 -5.54 15.34
C GLY A 132 8.51 -6.14 15.29
N LYS A 133 9.48 -5.44 14.68
CA LYS A 133 10.88 -5.89 14.53
C LYS A 133 11.75 -5.71 15.78
N GLU A 134 11.17 -5.27 16.88
CA GLU A 134 11.84 -5.08 18.15
C GLU A 134 11.33 -6.08 19.17
N LYS A 135 12.22 -6.55 20.05
CA LYS A 135 11.81 -7.41 21.15
C LYS A 135 11.00 -6.61 22.15
N VAL A 136 9.94 -7.22 22.67
CA VAL A 136 9.13 -6.62 23.72
C VAL A 136 10.00 -6.46 24.98
N PRO A 137 10.08 -5.25 25.57
CA PRO A 137 10.84 -5.03 26.78
C PRO A 137 10.45 -6.02 27.87
N ASN A 138 11.44 -6.48 28.64
CA ASN A 138 11.31 -7.45 29.74
C ASN A 138 10.87 -8.88 29.35
N LEU A 139 10.28 -9.11 28.17
CA LEU A 139 9.93 -10.46 27.70
C LEU A 139 11.06 -11.12 26.88
N GLY A 140 11.94 -10.33 26.25
CA GLY A 140 13.09 -10.83 25.49
C GLY A 140 12.75 -11.57 24.18
N ARG A 141 11.48 -11.55 23.77
CA ARG A 141 10.94 -12.14 22.54
C ARG A 141 10.34 -11.07 21.63
N PHE A 142 10.27 -11.34 20.33
CA PHE A 142 9.50 -10.51 19.40
C PHE A 142 7.99 -10.69 19.68
N PRO A 143 7.14 -9.72 19.29
CA PRO A 143 5.68 -9.83 19.46
C PRO A 143 5.08 -11.08 18.79
N SER A 144 5.64 -11.50 17.66
CA SER A 144 5.25 -12.68 16.88
C SER A 144 6.50 -13.25 16.19
N ASP A 145 6.43 -14.48 15.68
CA ASP A 145 7.41 -15.02 14.74
C ASP A 145 7.27 -14.45 13.32
N HIS A 146 6.16 -13.76 13.03
CA HIS A 146 5.95 -12.91 11.86
C HIS A 146 6.24 -11.43 12.17
N TRP A 147 6.64 -10.69 11.15
CA TRP A 147 6.62 -9.23 11.13
C TRP A 147 5.28 -8.73 10.61
N GLY A 148 4.67 -7.76 11.30
CA GLY A 148 3.42 -7.16 10.85
C GLY A 148 3.64 -6.34 9.57
N VAL A 149 2.65 -6.33 8.68
CA VAL A 149 2.67 -5.53 7.44
C VAL A 149 1.81 -4.28 7.63
N LEU A 150 2.44 -3.11 7.58
CA LEU A 150 1.76 -1.81 7.63
C LEU A 150 1.75 -1.19 6.23
N THR A 151 0.57 -0.76 5.76
CA THR A 151 0.39 -0.11 4.45
C THR A 151 -0.28 1.25 4.61
N GLU A 152 0.22 2.25 3.89
CA GLU A 152 -0.37 3.59 3.85
C GLU A 152 -0.96 3.85 2.47
N TRP A 153 -2.09 4.56 2.43
CA TRP A 153 -2.87 4.77 1.20
C TRP A 153 -3.22 6.24 1.02
N THR A 154 -3.19 6.69 -0.22
CA THR A 154 -3.57 8.05 -0.62
C THR A 154 -4.75 8.01 -1.57
N LEU A 155 -5.69 8.94 -1.39
CA LEU A 155 -6.77 9.12 -2.34
C LEU A 155 -6.25 9.94 -3.53
N SER A 156 -6.08 9.29 -4.69
CA SER A 156 -5.78 9.98 -5.94
C SER A 156 -7.06 10.61 -6.46
N GLY A 157 -7.03 11.89 -6.88
CA GLY A 157 -8.13 12.58 -7.56
C GLY A 157 -9.12 13.40 -6.71
N GLY A 158 -8.90 13.49 -5.39
CA GLY A 158 -9.56 14.50 -4.57
C GLY A 158 -8.80 15.82 -4.60
N SER A 159 -9.37 16.87 -5.19
CA SER A 159 -9.01 18.23 -4.75
C SER A 159 -9.40 18.32 -3.28
N GLY A 160 -8.44 18.13 -2.36
CA GLY A 160 -8.61 18.59 -0.99
C GLY A 160 -9.00 20.07 -1.03
N PRO A 161 -9.75 20.60 -0.04
CA PRO A 161 -10.08 22.02 -0.02
C PRO A 161 -8.77 22.79 -0.14
N SER A 162 -8.61 23.50 -1.26
CA SER A 162 -7.53 24.46 -1.44
C SER A 162 -7.62 25.40 -0.25
N ALA A 163 -6.57 25.46 0.58
CA ALA A 163 -6.46 26.50 1.59
C ALA A 163 -6.80 27.84 0.90
N PRO A 164 -7.78 28.62 1.40
CA PRO A 164 -8.18 29.82 0.71
C PRO A 164 -6.98 30.74 0.56
N ALA A 165 -6.67 31.06 -0.70
CA ALA A 165 -5.68 32.05 -1.07
C ALA A 165 -5.89 33.32 -0.26
N GLY A 166 -4.79 33.86 0.27
CA GLY A 166 -4.77 35.00 1.18
C GLY A 166 -5.68 36.13 0.71
N ARG A 167 -6.66 36.47 1.56
CA ARG A 167 -7.33 37.76 1.47
C ARG A 167 -6.37 38.79 2.02
N ALA A 168 -5.95 39.73 1.19
CA ALA A 168 -5.15 40.87 1.58
C ALA A 168 -5.85 41.66 2.71
N GLU A 169 -5.16 41.85 3.82
CA GLU A 169 -5.56 42.84 4.83
C GLU A 169 -5.12 44.25 4.39
N PRO A 170 -5.95 45.28 4.62
CA PRO A 170 -5.52 46.66 4.42
C PRO A 170 -4.67 47.13 5.61
N ALA A 171 -3.62 47.88 5.29
CA ALA A 171 -2.67 48.44 6.25
C ALA A 171 -3.30 49.46 7.22
N GLY A 172 -3.01 49.32 8.52
CA GLY A 172 -3.27 50.32 9.55
C GLY A 172 -2.70 49.94 10.93
N ARG A 173 -1.59 50.57 11.32
CA ARG A 173 -0.80 50.47 12.57
C ARG A 173 -1.54 50.97 13.85
N PRO A 174 -0.95 50.93 15.08
CA PRO A 174 0.07 50.04 15.67
C PRO A 174 -0.21 49.57 17.14
N ALA A 175 0.60 48.60 17.58
CA ALA A 175 1.15 48.38 18.94
C ALA A 175 0.19 48.15 20.13
N GLY A 176 0.10 46.87 20.55
CA GLY A 176 -0.37 46.46 21.86
C GLY A 176 0.09 45.02 22.14
N SER A 177 0.72 44.83 23.30
CA SER A 177 1.32 43.60 23.83
C SER A 177 0.40 42.38 23.91
N GLN A 178 0.97 41.17 23.73
CA GLN A 178 0.80 39.93 24.52
C GLN A 178 0.68 38.65 23.67
N GLY A 179 1.36 37.59 24.13
CA GLY A 179 0.96 36.19 23.94
C GLY A 179 1.59 35.43 22.78
N GLU A 180 2.62 34.65 23.07
CA GLU A 180 3.14 33.59 22.20
C GLU A 180 2.07 32.48 22.06
N ALA A 181 1.32 32.51 20.96
CA ALA A 181 0.34 31.47 20.64
C ALA A 181 1.00 30.34 19.86
N ALA A 182 1.11 29.17 20.50
CA ALA A 182 1.59 27.94 19.91
C ALA A 182 0.76 27.54 18.68
N ARG A 183 1.44 27.17 17.59
CA ARG A 183 0.82 26.53 16.41
C ARG A 183 0.18 25.19 16.81
N PRO A 184 -1.03 24.85 16.36
CA PRO A 184 -1.56 23.51 16.58
C PRO A 184 -0.73 22.50 15.79
N LYS A 185 -0.07 21.59 16.51
CA LYS A 185 0.49 20.37 15.92
C LYS A 185 -0.68 19.52 15.48
N VAL A 186 -0.81 19.28 14.17
CA VAL A 186 -1.69 18.25 13.63
C VAL A 186 -1.09 16.91 14.06
N VAL A 187 -1.66 16.30 15.10
CA VAL A 187 -1.36 14.93 15.50
C VAL A 187 -2.22 14.04 14.61
N PRO A 188 -1.65 13.16 13.76
CA PRO A 188 -2.46 12.21 13.03
C PRO A 188 -3.17 11.32 14.06
N ASN A 189 -4.47 11.10 13.88
CA ASN A 189 -5.29 10.20 14.69
C ASN A 189 -4.63 8.82 14.71
N ARG A 190 -3.83 8.57 15.75
CA ARG A 190 -3.31 7.25 16.05
C ARG A 190 -4.47 6.53 16.72
N VAL A 191 -5.16 5.67 15.97
CA VAL A 191 -6.08 4.70 16.57
C VAL A 191 -5.22 3.82 17.47
N VAL A 192 -5.30 4.05 18.76
CA VAL A 192 -4.79 3.13 19.78
C VAL A 192 -5.82 2.01 19.83
N ILE A 193 -5.44 0.83 19.35
CA ILE A 193 -6.21 -0.37 19.63
C ILE A 193 -5.85 -0.71 21.08
N ASP A 194 -6.71 -0.31 22.01
CA ASP A 194 -6.69 -0.89 23.36
C ASP A 194 -7.10 -2.36 23.18
N LEU A 195 -6.11 -3.24 23.28
CA LEU A 195 -6.37 -4.63 23.59
C LEU A 195 -6.57 -4.65 25.09
N ASP A 196 -7.82 -4.51 25.52
CA ASP A 196 -8.19 -4.82 26.90
C ASP A 196 -7.77 -6.28 27.17
N ASP A 197 -6.95 -6.46 28.20
CA ASP A 197 -6.51 -7.77 28.69
C ASP A 197 -7.71 -8.52 29.29
N ASP A 198 -8.07 -9.66 28.69
CA ASP A 198 -8.87 -10.73 29.31
C ASP A 198 -7.96 -11.84 29.87
#